data_AF-A0A1C6FZ27-F1
#
_entry.id   AF-A0A1C6FZ27-F1
#
_cell.length_a   1.000
_cell.length_b   1.000
_cell.length_c   1.000
_cell.angle_alpha   90.00
_cell.angle_beta   90.00
_cell.angle_gamma   90.00
#
_symmetry.space_group_name_H-M   'P 1'
#
loop_
_entity.id
_entity.type
_entity.pdbx_description
1 polymer ?
#
loop_
_entity_poly.entity_id
_entity_poly.type
_entity_poly.pdbx_seq_one_letter_code
_entity_poly.pdbx_strand_id
1 'polypeptide(L)'
;MGTNKEEYKHEHSHLNHKHSDEDYKKLINRMSRIIGHANSVKTMIEEHRDCTEILIQISAVKSALNNLGKKILEDHINKCIVDVVGEEQLEEKQKLLEDLNDAIDKFVR
;
A
#
# COMPACT_ATOMS: atom_id res chain seq x y z
N MET A 1 19.67 -25.30 0.21
CA MET A 1 18.36 -24.80 0.68
C MET A 1 17.83 -23.79 -0.32
N GLY A 2 16.83 -24.18 -1.11
CA GLY A 2 16.21 -23.31 -2.11
C GLY A 2 15.31 -22.27 -1.46
N THR A 3 15.49 -21.01 -1.81
CA THR A 3 14.50 -19.96 -1.52
C THR A 3 13.48 -19.98 -2.64
N ASN A 4 12.29 -20.49 -2.35
CA ASN A 4 11.14 -20.51 -3.25
C ASN A 4 10.79 -19.06 -3.60
N LYS A 5 11.08 -18.63 -4.84
CA LYS A 5 10.60 -17.36 -5.39
C LYS A 5 9.15 -17.59 -5.84
N GLU A 6 8.22 -17.47 -4.91
CA GLU A 6 6.81 -17.36 -5.29
C GLU A 6 6.63 -15.97 -5.91
N GLU A 7 6.43 -15.93 -7.23
CA GLU A 7 5.91 -14.77 -7.94
C GLU A 7 4.55 -14.42 -7.32
N TYR A 8 4.50 -13.29 -6.60
CA TYR A 8 3.25 -12.77 -6.05
C TYR A 8 2.39 -12.22 -7.19
N LYS A 9 1.68 -13.11 -7.90
CA LYS A 9 0.54 -12.73 -8.75
C LYS A 9 -0.62 -12.34 -7.85
N HIS A 10 -0.79 -11.04 -7.65
CA HIS A 10 -2.00 -10.51 -7.02
C HIS A 10 -3.04 -10.23 -8.11
N GLU A 11 -4.03 -11.12 -8.26
CA GLU A 11 -5.16 -10.90 -9.15
C GLU A 11 -6.20 -9.99 -8.46
N HIS A 12 -6.30 -8.74 -8.92
CA HIS A 12 -7.48 -7.91 -8.72
C HIS A 12 -8.16 -7.71 -10.07
N SER A 13 -9.48 -7.91 -10.14
CA SER A 13 -10.28 -7.85 -11.37
C SER A 13 -10.52 -6.41 -11.86
N HIS A 14 -9.48 -5.64 -12.14
CA HIS A 14 -9.60 -4.39 -12.87
C HIS A 14 -8.43 -4.33 -13.86
N LEU A 15 -8.77 -4.45 -15.15
CA LEU A 15 -7.97 -4.16 -16.34
C LEU A 15 -6.45 -4.29 -16.19
N ASN A 16 -5.90 -5.45 -16.55
CA ASN A 16 -4.55 -5.70 -17.09
C ASN A 16 -3.37 -4.80 -16.66
N HIS A 17 -3.37 -4.28 -15.43
CA HIS A 17 -2.37 -3.30 -15.04
C HIS A 17 -1.17 -4.01 -14.40
N LYS A 18 -0.19 -4.37 -15.22
CA LYS A 18 1.04 -5.04 -14.76
C LYS A 18 1.87 -4.05 -13.92
N HIS A 19 1.97 -4.27 -12.62
CA HIS A 19 3.04 -3.67 -11.83
C HIS A 19 4.34 -4.41 -12.16
N SER A 20 5.44 -3.67 -12.32
CA SER A 20 6.73 -4.33 -12.50
C SER A 20 7.12 -5.06 -11.21
N ASP A 21 7.87 -6.16 -11.33
CA ASP A 21 8.42 -6.86 -10.16
C ASP A 21 9.28 -5.92 -9.29
N GLU A 22 9.87 -4.89 -9.90
CA GLU A 22 10.63 -3.86 -9.21
C GLU A 22 9.75 -2.96 -8.33
N ASP A 23 8.56 -2.59 -8.80
CA ASP A 23 7.61 -1.78 -8.02
C ASP A 23 7.11 -2.54 -6.80
N TYR A 24 6.72 -3.81 -6.97
CA TYR A 24 6.33 -4.66 -5.86
C TYR A 24 7.46 -4.86 -4.86
N LYS A 25 8.69 -5.06 -5.33
CA LYS A 25 9.87 -5.17 -4.46
C LYS A 25 10.08 -3.89 -3.63
N LYS A 26 9.85 -2.71 -4.20
CA LYS A 26 9.93 -1.43 -3.46
C LYS A 26 8.85 -1.33 -2.37
N LEU A 27 7.62 -1.75 -2.66
CA LEU A 27 6.52 -1.78 -1.68
C LEU A 27 6.83 -2.77 -0.55
N ILE A 28 7.27 -3.99 -0.88
CA ILE A 28 7.68 -5.00 0.11
C ILE A 28 8.80 -4.47 1.01
N ASN A 29 9.84 -3.85 0.43
CA ASN A 29 10.94 -3.28 1.21
C ASN A 29 10.47 -2.16 2.16
N ARG A 30 9.46 -1.37 1.79
CA ARG A 30 8.87 -0.37 2.69
C ARG A 30 8.09 -1.06 3.81
N MET A 31 7.27 -2.04 3.48
CA MET A 31 6.51 -2.82 4.46
C MET A 31 7.43 -3.54 5.47
N SER A 32 8.53 -4.16 5.03
CA SER A 32 9.50 -4.80 5.93
C SER A 32 10.09 -3.83 6.95
N ARG A 33 10.34 -2.57 6.57
CA ARG A 33 10.80 -1.53 7.50
C ARG A 33 9.72 -1.16 8.51
N ILE A 34 8.48 -1.01 8.06
CA ILE A 34 7.32 -0.73 8.94
C ILE A 34 7.16 -1.85 9.97
N ILE A 35 7.27 -3.12 9.56
CA ILE A 35 7.25 -4.27 10.48
C ILE A 35 8.38 -4.18 11.50
N GLY A 36 9.59 -3.78 11.09
CA GLY A 36 10.70 -3.53 12.01
C GLY A 36 10.37 -2.47 13.08
N HIS A 37 9.75 -1.35 12.67
CA HIS A 37 9.32 -0.31 13.60
C HIS A 37 8.21 -0.79 14.55
N ALA A 38 7.23 -1.56 14.03
CA ALA A 38 6.17 -2.14 14.85
C ALA A 38 6.71 -3.14 15.89
N ASN A 39 7.69 -3.96 15.50
CA ASN A 39 8.38 -4.86 16.43
C ASN A 39 9.14 -4.07 17.50
N SER A 40 9.76 -2.94 17.14
CA SER A 40 10.40 -2.06 18.13
C SER A 40 9.39 -1.51 19.14
N VAL A 41 8.20 -1.08 18.70
CA VAL A 41 7.12 -0.64 19.61
C VAL A 41 6.74 -1.76 20.58
N LYS A 42 6.59 -3.00 20.09
CA LYS A 42 6.34 -4.17 20.94
C LYS A 42 7.43 -4.32 22.03
N THR A 43 8.70 -4.27 21.65
CA THR A 43 9.81 -4.35 22.61
C THR A 43 9.77 -3.22 23.65
N MET A 44 9.46 -1.99 23.25
CA MET A 44 9.33 -0.87 24.20
C MET A 44 8.24 -1.10 25.26
N ILE A 45 7.14 -1.76 24.87
CA ILE A 45 6.05 -2.12 25.79
C ILE A 45 6.52 -3.22 26.76
N GLU A 46 7.19 -4.25 26.26
CA GLU A 46 7.77 -5.34 27.05
C GLU A 46 8.82 -4.83 28.06
N GLU A 47 9.56 -3.79 27.70
CA GLU A 47 10.55 -3.11 28.53
C GLU A 47 9.96 -2.06 29.49
N HIS A 48 8.64 -1.85 29.47
CA HIS A 48 7.94 -0.86 30.30
C HIS A 48 8.50 0.56 30.14
N ARG A 49 8.84 0.95 28.91
CA ARG A 49 9.29 2.31 28.58
C ARG A 49 8.20 3.36 28.79
N ASP A 50 8.60 4.62 28.80
CA ASP A 50 7.69 5.75 28.97
C ASP A 50 6.59 5.77 27.90
N CYS A 51 5.35 6.00 28.34
CA CYS A 51 4.18 6.00 27.48
C CYS A 51 4.29 7.05 26.36
N THR A 52 4.91 8.19 26.62
CA THR A 52 5.10 9.26 25.61
C THR A 52 6.02 8.79 24.49
N GLU A 53 7.12 8.11 24.83
CA GLU A 53 8.04 7.54 23.84
C GLU A 53 7.36 6.48 22.98
N ILE A 54 6.55 5.61 23.58
CA ILE A 54 5.77 4.59 22.88
C ILE A 54 4.78 5.26 21.90
N LEU A 55 4.06 6.29 22.35
CA LEU A 55 3.11 7.02 21.51
C LEU A 55 3.80 7.72 20.32
N ILE A 56 5.00 8.27 20.53
CA ILE A 56 5.81 8.86 19.44
C ILE A 56 6.17 7.79 18.40
N GLN A 57 6.60 6.60 18.83
CA GLN A 57 6.94 5.52 17.90
C GLN A 57 5.71 4.96 17.17
N ILE A 58 4.57 4.84 17.85
CA ILE A 58 3.30 4.48 17.20
C ILE A 58 2.93 5.51 16.12
N SER A 59 3.10 6.80 16.40
CA SER A 59 2.87 7.86 15.40
C SER A 59 3.80 7.73 14.19
N ALA A 60 5.06 7.36 14.40
CA ALA A 60 6.00 7.10 13.31
C ALA A 60 5.56 5.90 12.43
N VAL A 61 5.12 4.80 13.05
CA VAL A 61 4.57 3.62 12.34
C VAL A 61 3.33 4.01 11.54
N LYS A 62 2.38 4.75 12.14
CA LYS A 62 1.18 5.24 11.47
C LYS A 62 1.53 6.11 10.26
N SER A 63 2.46 7.05 10.42
CA SER A 63 2.93 7.89 9.31
C SER A 63 3.56 7.07 8.18
N ALA A 64 4.36 6.06 8.50
CA ALA A 64 4.97 5.19 7.50
C ALA A 64 3.92 4.36 6.73
N LEU A 65 2.91 3.84 7.42
CA LEU A 65 1.77 3.15 6.80
C LEU A 65 0.98 4.07 5.87
N ASN A 66 0.68 5.29 6.31
CA ASN A 66 0.00 6.29 5.49
C ASN A 66 0.81 6.63 4.24
N ASN A 67 2.13 6.81 4.36
CA ASN A 67 2.98 7.08 3.19
C ASN A 67 3.04 5.89 2.22
N LEU A 68 3.00 4.65 2.73
CA LEU A 68 2.92 3.46 1.88
C LEU A 68 1.59 3.39 1.13
N GLY A 69 0.46 3.56 1.82
CA GLY A 69 -0.86 3.54 1.20
C GLY A 69 -1.05 4.67 0.18
N LYS A 70 -0.60 5.89 0.51
CA LYS A 70 -0.57 7.02 -0.44
C LYS A 70 0.18 6.67 -1.73
N LYS A 71 1.34 6.01 -1.62
CA LYS A 71 2.11 5.62 -2.81
C LYS A 71 1.36 4.60 -3.67
N ILE A 72 0.74 3.59 -3.05
CA ILE A 72 -0.07 2.59 -3.76
C ILE A 72 -1.23 3.26 -4.48
N LEU A 73 -1.91 4.19 -3.80
CA LEU A 73 -3.02 4.96 -4.36
C LEU A 73 -2.57 5.84 -5.53
N GLU A 74 -1.47 6.60 -5.37
CA GLU A 74 -0.89 7.41 -6.45
C GLU A 74 -0.56 6.56 -7.68
N ASP A 75 0.06 5.39 -7.47
CA ASP A 75 0.36 4.48 -8.56
C ASP A 75 -0.93 4.01 -9.23
N HIS A 76 -1.96 3.62 -8.46
CA HIS A 76 -3.24 3.20 -9.01
C HIS A 76 -3.94 4.31 -9.82
N ILE A 77 -3.99 5.54 -9.30
CA ILE A 77 -4.59 6.70 -9.98
C ILE A 77 -3.89 6.99 -11.30
N ASN A 78 -2.55 7.09 -11.29
CA ASN A 78 -1.77 7.40 -12.49
C ASN A 78 -1.98 6.34 -13.59
N LYS A 79 -2.18 5.10 -13.18
CA LYS A 79 -2.34 3.95 -14.06
C LYS A 79 -3.77 3.85 -14.63
N CYS A 80 -4.79 4.05 -13.79
CA CYS A 80 -6.20 4.04 -14.22
C CYS A 80 -6.60 5.26 -15.07
N ILE A 81 -5.98 6.43 -14.85
CA ILE A 81 -6.34 7.66 -15.59
C ILE A 81 -5.65 7.75 -16.94
N VAL A 82 -4.43 7.21 -17.09
CA VAL A 82 -3.61 7.41 -18.30
C VAL A 82 -3.96 6.41 -19.42
N ASP A 83 -4.45 5.21 -19.09
CA ASP A 83 -4.67 4.16 -20.09
C ASP A 83 -6.06 4.17 -20.76
N VAL A 84 -7.00 5.00 -20.29
CA VAL A 84 -8.38 5.04 -20.80
C VAL A 84 -8.60 6.30 -21.65
N VAL A 85 -8.17 6.24 -22.92
CA VAL A 85 -8.39 7.30 -23.93
C VAL A 85 -9.38 6.79 -24.98
N GLY A 86 -10.68 7.08 -24.83
CA GLY A 86 -11.71 6.80 -25.83
C GLY A 86 -13.14 6.80 -25.27
N GLU A 87 -14.14 7.15 -26.09
CA GLU A 87 -15.57 7.20 -25.69
C GLU A 87 -16.21 5.82 -25.50
N GLU A 88 -15.64 4.75 -26.09
CA GLU A 88 -16.20 3.39 -26.08
C GLU A 88 -16.07 2.66 -24.72
N GLN A 89 -15.42 3.26 -23.72
CA GLN A 89 -15.10 2.63 -22.42
C GLN A 89 -15.70 3.38 -21.22
N LEU A 90 -16.75 4.17 -21.43
CA LEU A 90 -17.31 5.06 -20.41
C LEU A 90 -17.86 4.33 -19.16
N GLU A 91 -18.55 3.20 -19.33
CA GLU A 91 -19.06 2.38 -18.20
C GLU A 91 -17.91 1.77 -17.39
N GLU A 92 -16.87 1.30 -18.07
CA GLU A 92 -15.69 0.70 -17.44
C GLU A 92 -14.88 1.75 -16.67
N LYS A 93 -14.81 2.98 -17.21
CA LYS A 93 -14.25 4.16 -16.52
C LYS A 93 -15.03 4.53 -15.26
N GLN A 94 -16.37 4.49 -15.31
CA GLN A 94 -17.20 4.76 -14.13
C GLN A 94 -16.92 3.76 -13.02
N LYS A 95 -16.86 2.46 -13.36
CA LYS A 95 -16.51 1.42 -12.40
C LYS A 95 -15.13 1.62 -11.77
N LEU A 96 -14.11 1.91 -12.58
CA LEU A 96 -12.76 2.21 -12.08
C LEU A 96 -12.73 3.40 -11.11
N LEU A 97 -13.49 4.45 -11.40
CA LEU A 97 -13.59 5.61 -10.52
C LEU A 97 -14.33 5.29 -9.21
N GLU A 98 -15.35 4.43 -9.25
CA GLU A 98 -16.03 3.93 -8.06
C GLU A 98 -15.09 3.10 -7.18
N ASP A 99 -14.36 2.13 -7.76
CA ASP A 99 -13.40 1.30 -7.02
C ASP A 99 -12.28 2.15 -6.40
N LEU A 100 -11.83 3.17 -7.13
CA LEU A 100 -10.84 4.14 -6.65
C LEU A 100 -11.40 4.97 -5.48
N ASN A 101 -12.63 5.48 -5.59
CA ASN A 101 -13.28 6.24 -4.52
C ASN A 101 -13.44 5.38 -3.26
N ASP A 102 -13.86 4.12 -3.42
CA ASP A 102 -13.98 3.16 -2.32
C ASP A 102 -12.62 2.89 -1.62
N ALA A 103 -11.55 2.79 -2.40
CA ALA A 103 -10.20 2.63 -1.86
C ALA A 103 -9.74 3.88 -1.10
N ILE A 104 -10.03 5.08 -1.61
CA ILE A 104 -9.75 6.35 -0.94
C ILE A 104 -10.54 6.45 0.37
N ASP A 105 -11.84 6.14 0.35
CA ASP A 105 -12.71 6.20 1.51
C ASP A 105 -12.22 5.29 2.65
N LYS A 106 -11.74 4.09 2.32
CA LYS A 106 -11.16 3.15 3.29
C LYS A 106 -9.79 3.60 3.81
N PHE A 107 -9.03 4.35 3.02
CA PHE A 107 -7.69 4.81 3.38
C PHE A 107 -7.69 6.10 4.21
N VAL A 108 -8.68 6.98 3.99
CA VAL A 108 -8.81 8.28 4.67
C VAL A 108 -9.47 8.15 6.05
N ARG A 109 -10.31 7.13 6.25
CA ARG A 109 -10.94 6.82 7.55
C ARG A 109 -9.94 6.29 8.57
#